data_AF-A0A1H5WW82-F1
#
_entry.id   AF-A0A1H5WW82-F1
#
_cell.length_a   1.000
_cell.length_b   1.000
_cell.length_c   1.000
_cell.angle_alpha   90.00
_cell.angle_beta   90.00
_cell.angle_gamma   90.00
#
_symmetry.space_group_name_H-M   'P 1'
#
loop_
_entity.id
_entity.type
_entity.pdbx_description
1 polymer ?
#
loop_
_entity_poly.entity_id
_entity_poly.type
_entity_poly.pdbx_seq_one_letter_code
_entity_poly.pdbx_strand_id
1 'polypeptide(L)' 'MTILDLKKHLIQRISEINDSNFLEAIKTILDTKSAVISLTVEQRAEIKQSQEQINQGIFITQDQLDEEFEKWADEN' A
#
# COMPACT_ATOMS: atom_id res chain seq x y z
N MET A 1 14.16 9.35 -32.44
CA MET A 1 14.04 9.59 -31.00
C MET A 1 14.11 8.26 -30.29
N THR A 2 15.11 8.04 -29.44
CA THR A 2 15.20 6.79 -28.66
C THR A 2 14.30 6.87 -27.42
N ILE A 3 14.02 5.73 -26.80
CA ILE A 3 13.28 5.67 -25.52
C ILE A 3 13.99 6.51 -24.44
N LEU A 4 15.32 6.54 -24.47
CA LEU A 4 16.14 7.32 -23.55
C LEU A 4 15.91 8.83 -23.75
N ASP A 5 15.87 9.28 -25.01
CA ASP A 5 15.64 10.69 -25.35
C ASP A 5 14.23 11.13 -24.95
N LEU A 6 13.23 10.27 -25.18
CA LEU A 6 11.84 10.52 -24.78
C LEU A 6 11.73 10.72 -23.26
N LYS A 7 12.35 9.84 -22.46
CA LYS A 7 12.34 9.95 -21.00
C LYS A 7 12.99 11.25 -20.52
N LYS A 8 14.15 11.61 -21.07
CA LYS A 8 14.84 12.86 -20.74
C LYS A 8 13.97 14.08 -21.06
N HIS A 9 13.34 14.10 -22.23
CA HIS A 9 12.46 15.19 -22.64
C HIS A 9 11.24 15.34 -21.72
N LEU A 10 10.60 14.23 -21.34
CA LEU A 10 9.45 14.24 -20.43
C LEU A 10 9.83 14.74 -19.04
N ILE A 11 10.95 14.29 -18.49
CA ILE A 11 11.42 14.75 -17.17
C ILE A 11 11.67 16.25 -17.18
N GLN A 12 12.35 16.77 -18.22
CA GLN A 12 12.57 18.20 -18.36
C GLN A 12 11.25 18.97 -18.43
N ARG A 13 10.31 18.54 -19.27
CA ARG A 13 8.99 19.16 -19.37
C ARG A 13 8.23 19.16 -18.06
N ILE A 14 8.28 18.07 -17.29
CA ILE A 14 7.62 17.98 -15.99
C ILE A 14 8.26 18.95 -14.98
N SER A 15 9.59 19.10 -14.99
CA SER A 15 10.31 20.01 -14.09
C SER A 15 10.01 21.50 -14.31
N GLU A 16 9.50 21.86 -15.49
CA GLU A 16 9.12 23.24 -15.84
C GLU A 16 7.68 23.58 -15.45
N ILE A 17 6.87 22.60 -15.02
CA ILE A 17 5.46 22.80 -14.64
C ILE A 17 5.39 23.33 -13.21
N ASN A 18 4.73 24.48 -13.04
CA ASN A 18 4.45 25.09 -11.72
C ASN A 18 2.99 24.92 -11.25
N ASP A 19 2.13 24.31 -12.08
CA ASP A 19 0.73 24.06 -11.75
C ASP A 19 0.58 22.73 -11.00
N SER A 20 0.26 22.81 -9.71
CA SER A 20 0.06 21.65 -8.85
C SER A 20 -1.10 20.75 -9.29
N ASN A 21 -2.18 21.31 -9.83
CA ASN A 21 -3.32 20.50 -10.28
C ASN A 21 -2.95 19.67 -11.51
N PHE A 22 -2.13 20.26 -12.39
CA PHE A 22 -1.63 19.56 -13.58
C PHE A 22 -0.61 18.47 -13.22
N LEU A 23 0.28 18.73 -12.25
CA LEU A 23 1.19 17.71 -11.71
C LEU A 23 0.45 16.54 -11.05
N GLU A 24 -0.61 16.80 -10.28
CA GLU A 24 -1.45 15.76 -9.67
C GLU A 24 -2.18 14.91 -10.73
N ALA A 25 -2.63 15.52 -11.83
CA ALA A 25 -3.21 14.77 -12.94
C ALA A 25 -2.18 13.84 -13.62
N ILE A 26 -0.95 14.33 -13.86
CA ILE A 26 0.15 13.53 -14.41
C ILE A 26 0.49 12.37 -13.45
N LYS A 27 0.60 12.66 -12.16
CA LYS A 27 0.83 11.67 -11.11
C LYS A 27 -0.24 10.59 -11.12
N THR A 28 -1.52 10.96 -11.16
CA THR A 28 -2.65 10.01 -11.22
C THR A 28 -2.55 9.07 -12.42
N ILE A 29 -2.21 9.59 -13.60
CA ILE A 29 -2.03 8.79 -14.82
C ILE A 29 -0.86 7.80 -14.65
N LEU A 30 0.25 8.24 -14.07
CA LEU A 30 1.41 7.37 -13.82
C LEU A 30 1.08 6.29 -12.77
N ASP A 31 0.37 6.66 -11.71
CA ASP A 31 -0.05 5.77 -10.64
C ASP A 31 -0.98 4.65 -11.16
N THR A 32 -1.84 4.92 -12.15
CA THR A 32 -2.67 3.87 -12.79
C THR A 32 -1.87 2.78 -13.51
N LYS A 33 -0.62 3.06 -13.88
CA LYS A 33 0.29 2.08 -14.51
C LYS A 33 1.19 1.38 -13.51
N SER A 34 1.28 1.89 -12.28
CA SER A 34 1.92 1.17 -11.19
C SER A 34 1.02 -0.01 -10.83
N ALA A 35 1.61 -1.18 -10.59
CA ALA A 35 0.87 -2.35 -10.13
C ALA A 35 0.45 -2.13 -8.67
N VAL A 36 -0.56 -1.28 -8.46
CA VAL A 36 -1.23 -1.15 -7.18
C VAL A 36 -1.92 -2.48 -6.94
N ILE A 37 -1.49 -3.21 -5.92
CA ILE A 37 -2.18 -4.44 -5.49
C ILE A 37 -3.59 -4.03 -5.12
N SER A 38 -4.53 -4.34 -6.01
CA SER A 38 -5.94 -4.08 -5.79
C SER A 38 -6.45 -5.19 -4.89
N LEU A 39 -6.73 -4.85 -3.64
CA LEU A 39 -7.37 -5.78 -2.72
C LEU A 39 -8.71 -6.25 -3.28
N THR A 40 -9.12 -7.48 -2.98
CA THR A 40 -10.48 -7.95 -3.27
C THR A 40 -11.50 -7.26 -2.34
N VAL A 41 -12.79 -7.48 -2.60
CA VAL A 41 -13.84 -6.96 -1.73
C VAL A 41 -13.76 -7.60 -0.34
N GLU A 42 -13.46 -8.90 -0.30
CA GLU A 42 -13.29 -9.71 0.90
C GLU A 42 -12.11 -9.21 1.72
N GLN A 43 -10.94 -9.02 1.10
CA GLN A 43 -9.76 -8.50 1.79
C GLN A 43 -9.99 -7.10 2.39
N ARG A 44 -10.73 -6.23 1.70
CA ARG A 44 -11.11 -4.92 2.25
C ARG A 44 -12.07 -5.06 3.44
N ALA A 45 -13.02 -5.99 3.37
CA ALA A 45 -13.94 -6.26 4.46
C ALA A 45 -13.21 -6.82 5.69
N GLU A 46 -12.28 -7.75 5.50
CA GLU A 46 -11.45 -8.33 6.58
C GLU A 46 -10.59 -7.27 7.28
N ILE A 47 -9.94 -6.39 6.52
CA ILE A 47 -9.15 -5.29 7.10
C ILE A 47 -10.05 -4.36 7.93
N LYS A 48 -11.24 -4.02 7.42
CA LYS A 48 -12.18 -3.17 8.15
C LYS A 48 -12.65 -3.83 9.44
N GLN A 49 -12.99 -5.13 9.38
CA GLN A 49 -13.37 -5.90 10.55
C GLN A 49 -12.24 -5.97 11.57
N SER A 50 -11.00 -6.20 11.13
CA SER A 50 -9.82 -6.25 11.99
C SER A 50 -9.61 -4.92 12.73
N GLN A 51 -9.79 -3.80 12.05
CA GLN A 51 -9.72 -2.46 12.66
C GLN A 51 -10.81 -2.26 13.73
N GLU A 52 -12.04 -2.71 13.46
CA GLU A 52 -13.14 -2.67 14.43
C GLU A 52 -12.85 -3.53 15.67
N GLN A 53 -12.31 -4.74 15.47
CA GLN A 53 -11.90 -5.64 16.55
C GLN A 53 -10.82 -5.01 17.44
N ILE A 54 -9.78 -4.41 16.85
CA ILE A 54 -8.73 -3.70 17.59
C ILE A 54 -9.34 -2.58 18.46
N ASN A 55 -10.25 -1.78 17.90
CA ASN A 55 -10.92 -0.69 18.63
C ASN A 55 -11.80 -1.21 19.79
N GLN A 56 -12.31 -2.43 19.68
CA GLN A 56 -13.09 -3.10 20.73
C GLN A 56 -12.21 -3.82 21.76
N GLY A 57 -10.87 -3.75 21.62
CA GLY A 57 -9.94 -4.48 22.47
C GLY A 57 -9.86 -5.98 22.16
N ILE A 58 -10.43 -6.40 21.03
CA ILE A 58 -10.40 -7.78 20.55
C ILE A 58 -9.12 -7.96 19.73
N PHE A 59 -7.99 -7.99 20.42
CA PHE A 59 -6.69 -8.29 19.83
C PHE A 59 -5.87 -9.10 20.82
N ILE A 60 -4.87 -9.81 20.31
CA ILE A 60 -3.83 -10.45 21.11
C ILE A 60 -2.53 -9.71 20.87
N THR A 61 -1.74 -9.51 21.93
CA THR A 61 -0.40 -8.93 21.81
C THR A 61 0.59 -9.97 21.31
N GLN A 62 1.73 -9.50 20.79
CA GLN A 62 2.80 -10.39 20.35
C GLN A 62 3.27 -11.29 21.49
N ASP A 63 3.52 -10.73 22.68
CA ASP A 63 3.99 -11.49 23.85
C ASP A 63 3.01 -12.61 24.24
N GLN A 64 1.70 -12.32 24.23
CA GLN A 64 0.65 -13.30 24.51
C GLN A 64 0.58 -14.40 23.43
N LEU A 65 0.80 -14.04 22.18
CA LEU A 65 0.81 -14.99 21.07
C LEU A 65 2.03 -15.91 21.17
N ASP A 66 3.20 -15.35 21.49
CA ASP A 66 4.46 -16.10 21.65
C ASP A 66 4.34 -17.13 22.80
N GLU A 67 3.74 -16.76 23.93
CA GLU A 67 3.45 -17.71 25.03
C GLU A 67 2.56 -18.89 24.59
N GLU A 68 1.53 -18.63 23.78
CA GLU A 68 0.64 -19.69 23.28
C GLU A 68 1.37 -20.59 22.27
N PHE A 69 2.27 -20.04 21.46
CA PHE A 69 3.11 -20.82 20.56
C PHE A 69 4.11 -21.71 21.31
N GLU A 70 4.73 -21.21 22.38
CA GLU A 70 5.63 -22.00 23.23
C GLU A 70 4.89 -23.17 23.89
N LYS A 71 3.70 -22.92 24.47
CA LYS A 71 2.84 -23.98 25.03
C LYS A 71 2.50 -25.04 23.98
N TRP A 72 2.11 -24.62 22.78
CA TRP A 72 1.78 -25.54 21.70
C TRP A 72 3.00 -26.39 21.26
N ALA A 73 4.19 -25.80 21.23
CA ALA A 73 5.42 -26.49 20.89
C ALA A 73 5.82 -27.54 21.94
N ASP A 74 5.58 -27.26 23.23
CA ASP A 74 5.89 -28.17 24.35
C ASP A 74 4.86 -29.32 24.50
N GLU A 75 3.66 -29.18 23.91
CA GLU A 75 2.61 -30.21 23.90
C GLU A 75 2.80 -31.31 22.83
N ASN A 76 3.82 -31.20 21.96
CA ASN A 76 4.18 -32.18 20.91
C ASN A 76 5.58 -32.78 21.10
#